data_AF-A0AA45C8Q9-F1
#
_entry.id   AF-A0AA45C8Q9-F1
#
_cell.length_a   1.000
_cell.length_b   1.000
_cell.length_c   1.000
_cell.angle_alpha   90.00
_cell.angle_beta   90.00
_cell.angle_gamma   90.00
#
_symmetry.space_group_name_H-M   'P 1'
#
loop_
_entity.id
_entity.type
_entity.pdbx_description
1 polymer ?
#
loop_
_entity_poly.entity_id
_entity_poly.type
_entity_poly.pdbx_seq_one_letter_code
_entity_poly.pdbx_strand_id
1 'polypeptide(L)'
;MNVTKNVWELIMDYDPNGLLAIDENYDIKLVNPAFVKMFFLEGQDVIGRSVFDFFDDYQDFYEVNNGKKNLVRRIKEYPNYGITVSEVTFKIEDEKMVVKIFHDITDQERKEKELRTLKLQIMDEVQKIVDKQMKTGQEIASILGETTAETKASLVKLLTILKKES
;
A
#
# COMPACT_ATOMS: atom_id res chain seq x y z
N MET A 1 44.03 -18.28 5.53
CA MET A 1 43.95 -17.89 4.10
C MET A 1 42.70 -17.04 3.94
N ASN A 2 42.84 -15.75 3.62
CA ASN A 2 41.69 -14.94 3.22
C ASN A 2 41.29 -15.42 1.83
N VAL A 3 40.18 -16.15 1.74
CA VAL A 3 39.53 -16.40 0.45
C VAL A 3 38.95 -15.07 0.03
N THR A 4 39.53 -14.46 -1.00
CA THR A 4 38.99 -13.24 -1.61
C THR A 4 37.60 -13.57 -2.14
N LYS A 5 36.57 -12.98 -1.54
CA LYS A 5 35.20 -13.16 -2.00
C LYS A 5 35.07 -12.67 -3.45
N ASN A 6 34.34 -13.43 -4.25
CA ASN A 6 34.04 -13.03 -5.62
C ASN A 6 33.07 -11.86 -5.64
N VAL A 7 33.06 -11.08 -6.74
CA VAL A 7 32.20 -9.89 -6.87
C VAL A 7 30.71 -10.23 -6.67
N TRP A 8 30.26 -11.41 -7.10
CA TRP A 8 28.87 -11.84 -6.92
C TRP A 8 28.52 -12.09 -5.44
N GLU A 9 29.44 -12.67 -4.64
CA GLU A 9 29.24 -12.89 -3.20
C GLU A 9 29.12 -11.55 -2.48
N LEU A 10 29.96 -10.59 -2.86
CA LEU A 10 29.89 -9.23 -2.33
C LEU A 10 28.55 -8.56 -2.68
N ILE A 11 28.10 -8.67 -3.94
CA ILE A 11 26.80 -8.12 -4.33
C ILE A 11 25.68 -8.70 -3.47
N MET A 12 25.66 -10.02 -3.25
CA MET A 12 24.65 -10.65 -2.42
C MET A 12 24.74 -10.26 -0.94
N ASP A 13 25.95 -10.14 -0.40
CA ASP A 13 26.18 -9.73 1.00
C ASP A 13 25.63 -8.33 1.30
N TYR A 14 25.71 -7.43 0.32
CA TYR A 14 25.28 -6.02 0.44
C TYR A 14 23.89 -5.75 -0.16
N ASP A 15 23.27 -6.71 -0.88
CA ASP A 15 21.92 -6.55 -1.41
C ASP A 15 20.93 -6.41 -0.23
N PRO A 16 20.16 -5.30 -0.16
CA PRO A 16 19.17 -5.13 0.88
C PRO A 16 17.95 -6.06 0.73
N ASN A 17 17.75 -6.68 -0.43
CA ASN A 17 16.65 -7.60 -0.68
C ASN A 17 17.00 -9.00 -0.19
N GLY A 18 15.99 -9.72 0.30
CA GLY A 18 16.14 -11.15 0.57
C GLY A 18 16.31 -11.92 -0.72
N LEU A 19 17.35 -12.73 -0.82
CA LEU A 19 17.60 -13.61 -1.96
C LEU A 19 17.54 -15.06 -1.49
N LEU A 20 16.85 -15.89 -2.25
CA LEU A 20 16.71 -17.32 -2.05
C LEU A 20 16.84 -18.03 -3.40
N ALA A 21 17.65 -19.09 -3.47
CA ALA A 21 17.68 -19.98 -4.61
C ALA A 21 17.50 -21.43 -4.16
N ILE A 22 16.66 -22.15 -4.89
CA ILE A 22 16.35 -23.57 -4.67
C ILE A 22 16.65 -24.39 -5.92
N ASP A 23 16.95 -25.67 -5.74
CA ASP A 23 17.10 -26.61 -6.85
C ASP A 23 15.77 -27.26 -7.28
N GLU A 24 15.84 -28.20 -8.23
CA GLU A 24 14.69 -28.95 -8.74
C GLU A 24 13.96 -29.79 -7.66
N ASN A 25 14.64 -30.14 -6.56
CA ASN A 25 14.08 -30.86 -5.42
C ASN A 25 13.50 -29.93 -4.35
N TYR A 26 13.50 -28.61 -4.60
CA TYR A 26 13.07 -27.58 -3.66
C TYR A 26 13.97 -27.46 -2.43
N ASP A 27 15.23 -27.92 -2.53
CA ASP A 27 16.23 -27.73 -1.49
C ASP A 27 16.93 -26.39 -1.66
N ILE A 28 17.08 -25.66 -0.56
CA ILE A 28 17.73 -24.36 -0.53
C ILE A 28 19.22 -24.52 -0.85
N LYS A 29 19.68 -23.88 -1.93
CA LYS A 29 21.10 -23.87 -2.30
C LYS A 29 21.81 -22.61 -1.85
N LEU A 30 21.08 -21.51 -1.77
CA LEU A 30 21.69 -20.22 -1.51
C LEU A 30 20.67 -19.25 -0.89
N VAL A 31 21.12 -18.55 0.13
CA VAL A 31 20.42 -17.40 0.72
C VAL A 31 21.42 -16.28 0.97
N ASN A 32 20.96 -15.04 0.94
CA ASN A 32 21.80 -13.90 1.34
C ASN A 32 21.53 -13.46 2.80
N PRO A 33 22.39 -12.63 3.40
CA PRO A 33 22.20 -12.15 4.77
C PRO A 33 20.90 -11.38 5.00
N ALA A 34 20.40 -10.64 4.00
CA ALA A 34 19.14 -9.92 4.13
C ALA A 34 17.95 -10.87 4.28
N PHE A 35 17.92 -11.98 3.53
CA PHE A 35 16.90 -13.02 3.67
C PHE A 35 16.90 -13.62 5.08
N VAL A 36 18.10 -13.98 5.58
CA VAL A 36 18.24 -14.57 6.92
C VAL A 36 17.71 -13.63 8.00
N LYS A 37 18.03 -12.33 7.92
CA LYS A 37 17.52 -11.32 8.85
C LYS A 37 16.02 -11.10 8.72
N MET A 38 15.51 -11.03 7.49
CA MET A 38 14.11 -10.77 7.18
C MET A 38 13.18 -11.86 7.76
N PHE A 39 13.66 -13.11 7.79
CA PHE A 39 12.90 -14.26 8.28
C PHE A 39 13.40 -14.80 9.64
N PHE A 40 14.20 -14.03 10.38
CA PHE A 40 14.73 -14.39 11.72
C PHE A 40 15.41 -15.77 11.77
N LEU A 41 16.21 -16.08 10.76
CA LEU A 41 16.91 -17.36 10.60
C LEU A 41 18.37 -17.31 11.07
N GLU A 42 18.78 -16.28 11.80
CA GLU A 42 20.16 -16.15 12.27
C GLU A 42 20.59 -17.36 13.13
N GLY A 43 21.72 -17.95 12.78
CA GLY A 43 22.25 -19.13 13.48
C GLY A 43 21.54 -20.44 13.16
N GLN A 44 20.55 -20.43 12.27
CA GLN A 44 19.93 -21.66 11.75
C GLN A 44 20.69 -22.17 10.53
N ASP A 45 20.79 -23.51 10.41
CA ASP A 45 21.29 -24.13 9.18
C ASP A 45 20.15 -24.18 8.16
N VAL A 46 20.20 -23.31 7.16
CA VAL A 46 19.15 -23.13 6.14
C VAL A 46 19.51 -23.85 4.84
N ILE A 47 20.80 -23.92 4.51
CA ILE A 47 21.28 -24.50 3.25
C ILE A 47 21.08 -26.01 3.27
N GLY A 48 20.57 -26.57 2.18
CA GLY A 48 20.32 -27.99 2.00
C GLY A 48 19.00 -28.48 2.62
N ARG A 49 18.27 -27.62 3.34
CA ARG A 49 16.91 -27.93 3.81
C ARG A 49 15.88 -27.65 2.73
N SER A 50 14.72 -28.28 2.87
CA SER A 50 13.60 -28.01 1.98
C SER A 50 13.03 -26.61 2.24
N VAL A 51 12.72 -25.87 1.18
CA VAL A 51 12.07 -24.55 1.28
C VAL A 51 10.70 -24.61 1.98
N PHE A 52 10.04 -25.77 1.93
CA PHE A 52 8.75 -26.00 2.57
C PHE A 52 8.81 -25.99 4.11
N ASP A 53 10.00 -26.15 4.70
CA ASP A 53 10.19 -26.02 6.14
C ASP A 53 9.99 -24.57 6.63
N PHE A 54 10.10 -23.59 5.73
CA PHE A 54 10.10 -22.16 6.05
C PHE A 54 8.91 -21.40 5.46
N PHE A 55 8.26 -21.96 4.42
CA PHE A 55 7.17 -21.31 3.71
C PHE A 55 5.98 -22.27 3.49
N ASP A 56 4.82 -21.90 4.01
CA ASP A 56 3.58 -22.66 3.84
C ASP A 56 2.96 -22.53 2.44
N ASP A 57 3.18 -21.39 1.78
CA ASP A 57 2.70 -21.15 0.41
C ASP A 57 3.87 -21.15 -0.57
N TYR A 58 3.80 -22.13 -1.48
CA TYR A 58 4.81 -22.51 -2.44
C TYR A 58 4.31 -22.47 -3.88
N GLN A 59 3.15 -21.84 -4.13
CA GLN A 59 2.49 -21.88 -5.42
C GLN A 59 3.36 -21.26 -6.53
N ASP A 60 4.08 -20.20 -6.22
CA ASP A 60 4.98 -19.51 -7.15
C ASP A 60 6.17 -20.38 -7.55
N PHE A 61 6.80 -21.08 -6.59
CA PHE A 61 7.87 -22.04 -6.88
C PHE A 61 7.38 -23.14 -7.84
N TYR A 62 6.18 -23.68 -7.61
CA TYR A 62 5.59 -24.71 -8.47
C TYR A 62 5.23 -24.17 -9.86
N GLU A 63 4.65 -22.96 -9.96
CA GLU A 63 4.31 -22.33 -11.23
C GLU A 63 5.55 -22.10 -12.11
N VAL A 64 6.64 -21.66 -11.49
CA VAL A 64 7.90 -21.35 -12.18
C VAL A 64 8.69 -22.61 -12.52
N ASN A 65 8.82 -23.56 -11.58
CA ASN A 65 9.63 -24.76 -11.80
C ASN A 65 9.07 -25.64 -12.93
N ASN A 66 7.74 -25.79 -12.99
CA ASN A 66 7.05 -26.57 -14.03
C ASN A 66 6.92 -25.83 -15.38
N GLY A 67 7.53 -24.65 -15.53
CA GLY A 67 7.48 -23.88 -16.77
C GLY A 67 6.09 -23.33 -17.11
N LYS A 68 5.16 -23.25 -16.14
CA LYS A 68 3.86 -22.63 -16.39
C LYS A 68 3.98 -21.12 -16.58
N LYS A 69 4.96 -20.50 -15.92
CA LYS A 69 5.31 -19.08 -16.03
C LYS A 69 6.81 -18.91 -15.85
N ASN A 70 7.44 -18.05 -16.65
CA ASN A 70 8.87 -17.76 -16.51
C ASN A 70 9.18 -16.84 -15.33
N LEU A 71 8.19 -16.04 -14.91
CA LEU A 71 8.33 -15.06 -13.85
C LEU A 71 6.97 -14.85 -13.16
N VAL A 72 6.98 -14.83 -11.83
CA VAL A 72 5.81 -14.56 -10.98
C VAL A 72 6.14 -13.38 -10.07
N ARG A 73 5.24 -12.40 -10.02
CA ARG A 73 5.31 -11.28 -9.06
C ARG A 73 4.11 -11.31 -8.14
N ARG A 74 4.32 -11.18 -6.84
CA ARG A 74 3.26 -11.12 -5.82
C ARG A 74 3.61 -10.10 -4.75
N ILE A 75 2.60 -9.58 -4.07
CA ILE A 75 2.77 -8.88 -2.80
C ILE A 75 2.19 -9.79 -1.73
N LYS A 76 2.95 -10.00 -0.66
CA LYS A 76 2.56 -10.93 0.40
C LYS A 76 2.89 -10.35 1.76
N GLU A 77 1.95 -10.47 2.68
CA GLU A 77 2.16 -10.16 4.08
C GLU A 77 2.67 -11.39 4.81
N TYR A 78 3.62 -11.16 5.71
CA TYR A 78 4.25 -12.15 6.55
C TYR A 78 4.05 -11.75 8.01
N PRO A 79 2.85 -11.99 8.60
CA PRO A 79 2.47 -11.44 9.89
C PRO A 79 3.39 -11.87 11.03
N ASN A 80 3.89 -13.11 11.00
CA ASN A 80 4.81 -13.65 12.00
C ASN A 80 6.16 -12.92 12.04
N TYR A 81 6.53 -12.27 10.93
CA TYR A 81 7.76 -11.52 10.78
C TYR A 81 7.52 -9.99 10.80
N GLY A 82 6.25 -9.56 10.78
CA GLY A 82 5.87 -8.15 10.81
C GLY A 82 6.21 -7.37 9.54
N ILE A 83 6.36 -8.07 8.41
CA ILE A 83 6.78 -7.47 7.13
C ILE A 83 5.75 -7.71 6.02
N THR A 84 5.74 -6.81 5.05
CA THR A 84 5.06 -6.96 3.76
C THR A 84 6.11 -6.90 2.66
N VAL A 85 6.15 -7.93 1.81
CA VAL A 85 7.18 -8.07 0.79
C VAL A 85 6.58 -8.11 -0.60
N SER A 86 7.26 -7.45 -1.56
CA SER A 86 7.07 -7.69 -2.98
C SER A 86 8.03 -8.79 -3.42
N GLU A 87 7.47 -9.89 -3.89
CA GLU A 87 8.20 -11.09 -4.24
C GLU A 87 8.30 -11.24 -5.75
N VAL A 88 9.48 -11.62 -6.23
CA VAL A 88 9.71 -11.98 -7.63
C VAL A 88 10.35 -13.36 -7.68
N THR A 89 9.66 -14.31 -8.31
CA THR A 89 10.11 -15.69 -8.46
C THR A 89 10.33 -15.99 -9.94
N PHE A 90 11.50 -16.51 -10.29
CA PHE A 90 11.87 -16.83 -11.69
C PHE A 90 12.84 -18.00 -11.74
N LYS A 91 12.91 -18.67 -12.89
CA LYS A 91 13.82 -19.80 -13.12
C LYS A 91 15.06 -19.34 -13.86
N ILE A 92 16.21 -19.83 -13.44
CA ILE A 92 17.46 -19.76 -14.21
C ILE A 92 17.60 -21.11 -14.91
N GLU A 93 17.26 -21.16 -16.20
CA GLU A 93 17.21 -22.42 -16.96
C GLU A 93 18.58 -23.11 -17.06
N ASP A 94 19.65 -22.33 -17.26
CA ASP A 94 21.01 -22.87 -17.42
C ASP A 94 21.50 -23.62 -16.16
N GLU A 95 21.09 -23.16 -14.98
CA GLU A 95 21.47 -23.71 -13.68
C GLU A 95 20.39 -24.62 -13.08
N LYS A 96 19.22 -24.73 -13.74
CA LYS A 96 18.03 -25.42 -13.23
C LYS A 96 17.64 -25.03 -11.80
N MET A 97 17.80 -23.75 -11.46
CA MET A 97 17.45 -23.21 -10.15
C MET A 97 16.24 -22.30 -10.25
N VAL A 98 15.41 -22.30 -9.21
CA VAL A 98 14.38 -21.28 -9.03
C VAL A 98 14.89 -20.27 -8.01
N VAL A 99 14.87 -19.00 -8.40
CA VAL A 99 15.30 -17.88 -7.56
C VAL A 99 14.09 -17.07 -7.15
N LYS A 100 14.07 -16.66 -5.89
CA LYS A 100 13.08 -15.76 -5.32
C LYS A 100 13.77 -14.57 -4.67
N ILE A 101 13.30 -13.38 -5.02
CA ILE A 101 13.75 -12.09 -4.48
C ILE A 101 12.62 -11.51 -3.65
N PHE A 102 12.94 -11.10 -2.42
CA PHE A 102 12.02 -10.50 -1.45
C PHE A 102 12.42 -9.04 -1.24
N HIS A 103 11.58 -8.13 -1.71
CA HIS A 103 11.75 -6.70 -1.48
C HIS A 103 10.81 -6.26 -0.37
N ASP A 104 11.35 -5.82 0.77
CA ASP A 104 10.55 -5.29 1.87
C ASP A 104 9.91 -3.95 1.49
N ILE A 105 8.58 -3.91 1.46
CA ILE A 105 7.78 -2.72 1.15
C ILE A 105 6.94 -2.25 2.35
N THR A 106 7.20 -2.78 3.55
CA THR A 106 6.40 -2.54 4.76
C THR A 106 6.25 -1.04 5.05
N ASP A 107 7.36 -0.30 5.00
CA ASP A 107 7.36 1.13 5.23
C ASP A 107 6.63 1.93 4.14
N GLN A 108 6.71 1.46 2.90
CA GLN A 108 5.99 2.09 1.79
C GLN A 108 4.48 1.88 1.95
N GLU A 109 4.04 0.65 2.18
CA GLU A 109 2.64 0.30 2.41
C GLU A 109 2.05 1.07 3.60
N ARG A 110 2.81 1.19 4.70
CA ARG A 110 2.40 1.98 5.86
C ARG A 110 2.19 3.45 5.50
N LYS A 111 3.14 4.09 4.82
CA LYS A 111 3.05 5.50 4.41
C LYS A 111 1.90 5.72 3.43
N GLU A 112 1.69 4.80 2.48
CA GLU A 112 0.59 4.87 1.54
C GLU A 112 -0.77 4.76 2.25
N LYS A 113 -0.88 3.89 3.25
CA LYS A 113 -2.08 3.74 4.07
C LYS A 113 -2.35 4.98 4.92
N GLU A 114 -1.33 5.54 5.57
CA GLU A 114 -1.43 6.79 6.34
C GLU A 114 -1.88 7.96 5.45
N LEU A 115 -1.27 8.10 4.27
CA LEU A 115 -1.64 9.12 3.30
C LEU A 115 -3.09 8.95 2.82
N ARG A 116 -3.53 7.71 2.57
CA ARG A 116 -4.91 7.41 2.18
C ARG A 116 -5.89 7.82 3.28
N THR A 117 -5.60 7.48 4.54
CA THR A 117 -6.43 7.89 5.69
C THR A 117 -6.53 9.40 5.80
N LEU A 118 -5.40 10.10 5.70
CA LEU A 118 -5.38 11.57 5.75
C LEU A 118 -6.22 12.20 4.63
N LYS A 119 -6.12 11.67 3.40
CA LYS A 119 -6.94 12.13 2.26
C LYS A 119 -8.44 11.98 2.56
N LEU A 120 -8.87 10.85 3.13
CA LEU A 120 -10.27 10.63 3.49
C LEU A 120 -10.74 11.60 4.58
N GLN A 121 -9.93 11.87 5.60
CA GLN A 121 -10.25 12.84 6.64
C GLN A 121 -10.39 14.25 6.07
N ILE A 122 -9.51 14.66 5.15
CA ILE A 122 -9.59 15.96 4.48
C ILE A 122 -10.88 16.05 3.66
N MET A 123 -11.26 15.00 2.94
CA MET A 123 -12.52 14.98 2.18
C MET A 123 -13.75 15.16 3.08
N ASP A 124 -13.78 14.48 4.22
CA ASP A 124 -14.86 14.61 5.21
C ASP A 124 -14.95 16.04 5.77
N GLU A 125 -13.81 16.64 6.13
CA GLU A 125 -13.80 18.03 6.64
C GLU A 125 -14.20 19.06 5.57
N VAL A 126 -13.77 18.88 4.33
CA VAL A 126 -14.23 19.72 3.22
C VAL A 126 -15.75 19.61 3.04
N GLN A 127 -16.32 18.40 3.13
CA GLN A 127 -17.77 18.21 3.01
C GLN A 127 -18.52 18.93 4.14
N LYS A 128 -18.06 18.82 5.39
CA LYS A 128 -18.65 19.56 6.53
C LYS A 128 -18.62 21.07 6.32
N ILE A 129 -17.53 21.61 5.78
CA ILE A 129 -17.41 23.04 5.47
C ILE A 129 -18.43 23.43 4.40
N VAL A 130 -18.56 22.64 3.32
CA VAL A 130 -19.56 22.87 2.27
C VAL A 130 -20.97 22.87 2.82
N ASP A 131 -21.32 21.90 3.66
CA ASP A 131 -22.64 21.79 4.27
C ASP A 131 -22.93 23.01 5.18
N LYS A 132 -21.93 23.47 5.93
CA LYS A 132 -22.05 24.69 6.74
C LYS A 132 -22.28 25.92 5.87
N GLN A 133 -21.56 26.07 4.76
CA GLN A 133 -21.77 27.18 3.82
C GLN A 133 -23.16 27.13 3.16
N MET A 134 -23.65 25.93 2.79
CA MET A 134 -25.00 25.77 2.26
C MET A 134 -26.07 26.19 3.28
N LYS A 135 -25.92 25.78 4.54
CA LYS A 135 -26.83 26.18 5.62
C LYS A 135 -26.82 27.70 5.84
N THR A 136 -25.65 28.32 5.93
CA THR A 136 -25.53 29.78 6.06
C THR A 136 -26.15 30.50 4.87
N GLY A 137 -25.96 29.99 3.65
CA GLY A 137 -26.62 30.52 2.45
C GLY A 137 -28.15 30.46 2.53
N GLN A 138 -28.70 29.34 3.02
CA GLN A 138 -30.14 29.18 3.24
C GLN A 138 -30.68 30.15 4.30
N GLU A 139 -29.95 30.33 5.41
CA GLU A 139 -30.31 31.28 6.47
C GLU A 139 -30.32 32.73 5.94
N ILE A 140 -29.28 33.12 5.19
CA ILE A 140 -29.21 34.42 4.52
C ILE A 140 -30.39 34.61 3.56
N ALA A 141 -30.68 33.62 2.72
CA ALA A 141 -31.79 33.68 1.77
C ALA A 141 -33.15 33.79 2.49
N SER A 142 -33.33 33.08 3.61
CA SER A 142 -34.52 33.17 4.45
C SER A 142 -34.74 34.59 4.98
N ILE A 143 -33.70 35.19 5.58
CA ILE A 143 -33.75 36.55 6.15
C ILE A 143 -34.00 37.59 5.05
N LEU A 144 -33.34 37.46 3.89
CA LEU A 144 -33.58 38.31 2.73
C LEU A 144 -35.03 38.19 2.22
N GLY A 145 -35.58 36.98 2.18
CA GLY A 145 -36.98 36.73 1.83
C GLY A 145 -37.95 37.43 2.78
N GLU A 146 -37.74 37.28 4.10
CA GLU A 146 -38.55 37.89 5.15
C GLU A 146 -38.51 39.43 5.07
N THR A 147 -37.32 40.02 5.05
CA THR A 147 -37.14 41.48 4.96
C THR A 147 -37.69 42.08 3.67
N THR A 148 -37.60 41.37 2.54
CA THR A 148 -38.20 41.80 1.27
C THR A 148 -39.73 41.79 1.35
N ALA A 149 -40.31 40.77 1.98
CA ALA A 149 -41.76 40.68 2.18
C ALA A 149 -42.28 41.80 3.11
N GLU A 150 -41.58 42.06 4.21
CA GLU A 150 -41.90 43.18 5.13
C GLU A 150 -41.81 44.55 4.45
N THR A 151 -40.75 44.77 3.67
CA THR A 151 -40.56 46.01 2.89
C THR A 151 -41.72 46.20 1.90
N LYS A 152 -42.08 45.15 1.15
CA LYS A 152 -43.21 45.19 0.21
C LYS A 152 -44.53 45.51 0.93
N ALA A 153 -44.82 44.87 2.06
CA ALA A 153 -46.03 45.13 2.83
C ALA A 153 -46.11 46.59 3.32
N SER A 154 -44.99 47.15 3.77
CA SER A 154 -44.89 48.55 4.20
C SER A 154 -45.13 49.52 3.05
N LEU A 155 -44.51 49.29 1.89
CA LEU A 155 -44.73 50.09 0.69
C LEU A 155 -46.18 50.04 0.19
N VAL A 156 -46.80 48.85 0.21
CA VAL A 156 -48.21 48.69 -0.17
C VAL A 156 -49.13 49.46 0.78
N LYS A 157 -48.87 49.43 2.10
CA LYS A 157 -49.61 50.24 3.07
C LYS A 157 -49.49 51.73 2.76
N LEU A 158 -48.27 52.24 2.51
CA LEU A 158 -48.04 53.65 2.17
C LEU A 158 -48.78 54.05 0.89
N LEU A 159 -48.70 53.25 -0.18
CA LEU A 159 -49.43 53.49 -1.43
C LEU A 159 -50.96 53.51 -1.22
N THR A 160 -51.48 52.68 -0.32
CA THR A 160 -52.92 52.64 -0.01
C THR A 160 -53.38 53.89 0.73
N ILE A 161 -52.55 54.42 1.64
CA ILE A 161 -52.83 55.68 2.35
C ILE A 161 -52.89 56.84 1.35
N LEU A 162 -51.87 56.95 0.49
CA LEU A 162 -51.81 58.00 -0.55
C LEU A 162 -53.00 57.95 -1.51
N LYS A 163 -53.50 56.77 -1.86
CA LYS A 163 -54.68 56.61 -2.72
C LYS A 163 -56.01 56.98 -2.05
N LYS A 164 -56.09 56.99 -0.71
CA LYS A 164 -57.32 57.37 0.02
C LYS A 164 -57.44 58.87 0.25
N GLU A 165 -56.35 59.62 0.10
CA GLU A 165 -56.31 61.08 0.26
C GLU A 165 -56.48 61.85 -1.08
N SER A 166 -56.64 61.13 -2.20
CA SER A 166 -57.10 61.68 -3.49
C SER A 166 -58.56 61.34 -3.74
#